data_AF-S4PL27-F1
#
_entry.id   AF-S4PL27-F1
#
_cell.length_a   1.000
_cell.length_b   1.000
_cell.length_c   1.000
_cell.angle_alpha   90.00
_cell.angle_beta   90.00
_cell.angle_gamma   90.00
#
_symmetry.space_group_name_H-M   'P 1'
#
loop_
_entity.id
_entity.type
_entity.pdbx_description
1 polymer ?
#
loop_
_entity_poly.entity_id
_entity_poly.type
_entity_poly.pdbx_seq_one_letter_code
_entity_poly.pdbx_strand_id
1 'polypeptide(L)' 'YGYGLPISRLYARYFHGDLVLVSCEGFGTDAVIYLKALSNEANELLPIFNRTSSKFYRTAPAAADWSGTVPNVSRNP' A
#
# COMPACT_ATOMS: atom_id res chain seq x y z
N TYR A 1 10.66 -0.81 -16.33
CA TYR A 1 9.99 -1.77 -15.44
C TYR A 1 9.84 -1.16 -14.05
N GLY A 2 8.70 -1.33 -13.37
CA GLY A 2 8.32 -0.61 -12.12
C GLY A 2 7.85 -1.51 -10.98
N TYR A 3 8.28 -2.78 -10.97
CA TYR A 3 7.79 -3.79 -10.02
C TYR A 3 8.69 -4.02 -8.82
N GLY A 4 9.91 -3.45 -8.79
CA GLY A 4 10.90 -3.70 -7.74
C GLY A 4 10.34 -3.37 -6.35
N LEU A 5 9.89 -2.13 -6.15
CA LEU A 5 9.34 -1.69 -4.87
C LEU A 5 8.14 -2.52 -4.38
N PRO A 6 7.07 -2.74 -5.16
CA PRO A 6 5.95 -3.54 -4.69
C PRO A 6 6.34 -5.00 -4.41
N ILE A 7 7.24 -5.60 -5.19
CA ILE A 7 7.72 -6.97 -4.95
C ILE A 7 8.58 -7.03 -3.67
N SER A 8 9.53 -6.12 -3.49
CA SER A 8 10.35 -6.05 -2.29
C SER A 8 9.51 -5.87 -1.02
N ARG A 9 8.42 -5.10 -1.09
CA ARG A 9 7.47 -4.95 0.02
C ARG A 9 6.71 -6.25 0.30
N LEU A 10 6.34 -7.03 -0.72
CA LEU A 10 5.74 -8.36 -0.52
C LEU A 10 6.70 -9.32 0.19
N TYR A 11 7.98 -9.32 -0.17
CA TYR A 11 9.00 -10.13 0.51
C TYR A 11 9.15 -9.80 1.99
N ALA A 12 9.18 -8.51 2.34
CA ALA A 12 9.24 -8.11 3.74
C ALA A 12 7.98 -8.55 4.52
N ARG A 13 6.80 -8.37 3.92
CA ARG A 13 5.51 -8.73 4.56
C ARG A 13 5.27 -10.23 4.69
N TYR A 14 5.93 -11.04 3.86
CA TYR A 14 5.78 -12.51 3.88
C TYR A 14 6.04 -13.10 5.27
N PHE A 15 7.02 -12.56 6.01
CA PHE A 15 7.35 -12.96 7.38
C PHE A 15 6.98 -11.91 8.42
N HIS A 16 5.81 -11.27 8.25
CA HIS A 16 5.29 -10.24 9.15
C HIS A 16 6.18 -9.01 9.35
N GLY A 17 7.05 -8.72 8.38
CA GLY A 17 7.81 -7.47 8.29
C GLY A 17 7.09 -6.39 7.48
N ASP A 18 7.80 -5.33 7.11
CA ASP A 18 7.32 -4.33 6.13
C ASP A 18 8.49 -3.57 5.48
N LEU A 19 8.22 -2.92 4.34
CA LEU A 19 9.14 -2.00 3.67
C LEU A 19 8.47 -0.62 3.53
N VAL A 20 9.06 0.37 4.19
CA VAL A 20 8.60 1.76 4.23
C VAL A 20 9.58 2.66 3.49
N LEU A 21 9.06 3.58 2.69
CA LEU A 21 9.83 4.66 2.07
C LEU A 21 9.45 5.98 2.71
N VAL A 22 10.45 6.78 3.05
CA VAL A 22 10.30 8.15 3.53
C VAL A 22 11.16 9.03 2.63
N SER A 23 10.56 10.02 1.98
CA SER A 23 11.27 10.90 1.05
C SER A 23 11.24 12.33 1.56
N CYS A 24 12.38 13.02 1.43
CA CYS A 24 12.51 14.45 1.68
C CYS A 24 13.01 15.10 0.39
N GLU A 25 12.11 15.78 -0.31
CA GLU A 25 12.42 16.44 -1.57
C GLU A 25 13.60 17.41 -1.42
N GLY A 26 14.58 17.30 -2.32
CA GLY A 26 15.82 18.09 -2.26
C GLY A 26 16.92 17.52 -1.35
N PHE A 27 16.67 16.47 -0.57
CA PHE A 27 17.66 15.84 0.32
C PHE A 27 17.92 14.38 -0.02
N GLY A 28 16.87 13.57 -0.15
CA GLY A 28 17.03 12.13 -0.35
C GLY A 28 15.79 11.31 -0.04
N THR A 29 15.97 9.99 0.01
CA THR A 29 14.90 9.03 0.33
C THR A 29 15.47 7.90 1.15
N ASP A 30 14.87 7.65 2.30
CA ASP A 30 15.19 6.57 3.20
C ASP A 30 14.29 5.37 2.92
N ALA A 31 14.88 4.18 2.85
CA ALA A 31 14.18 2.91 2.70
C ALA A 31 14.46 2.04 3.93
N VAL A 32 13.42 1.75 4.71
CA VAL A 32 13.54 0.98 5.96
C VAL A 32 12.82 -0.35 5.81
N ILE A 33 13.52 -1.44 6.12
CA ILE A 33 12.98 -2.80 6.14
C ILE A 33 12.85 -3.25 7.59
N TYR A 34 11.63 -3.56 8.01
CA TYR A 34 11.32 -4.13 9.31
C TYR A 34 11.18 -5.64 9.18
N LEU A 35 11.82 -6.39 10.07
CA LEU A 35 11.76 -7.85 10.14
C LEU A 35 11.47 -8.30 11.56
N LYS A 36 10.95 -9.52 11.70
CA LYS A 36 10.84 -10.17 13.00
C LYS A 36 12.21 -10.56 13.52
N ALA A 37 12.51 -10.18 14.77
CA ALA A 37 13.77 -10.50 15.41
C ALA A 37 13.87 -11.99 15.79
N LEU A 38 12.73 -12.60 16.12
CA LEU A 38 12.63 -14.00 16.53
C LEU A 38 12.01 -14.83 15.42
N SER A 39 12.60 -15.98 15.11
CA SER A 39 12.16 -16.86 14.01
C SER A 39 10.80 -17.51 14.26
N ASN A 40 10.40 -17.74 15.51
CA ASN A 40 9.09 -18.29 15.87
C ASN A 40 7.93 -17.30 15.63
N GLU A 41 8.22 -16.00 15.50
CA GLU A 41 7.25 -14.98 15.12
C GLU A 41 7.21 -14.74 13.61
N ALA A 42 8.22 -15.22 12.87
CA ALA A 42 8.39 -15.04 11.43
C ALA A 42 7.59 -16.09 10.63
N ASN A 43 6.28 -16.14 10.86
CA ASN A 43 5.38 -17.05 10.15
C ASN A 43 4.97 -16.51 8.77
N GLU A 44 4.59 -17.42 7.87
CA GLU A 44 4.17 -17.06 6.51
C GLU A 44 2.81 -16.37 6.51
N LEU A 45 2.74 -15.18 5.90
CA LEU A 45 1.50 -14.45 5.69
C LEU A 45 0.93 -14.76 4.31
N LEU A 46 0.06 -15.78 4.25
CA LEU A 46 -0.56 -16.23 3.00
C LEU A 46 -1.93 -15.57 2.76
N PRO A 47 -2.27 -15.23 1.50
CA PRO A 47 -3.60 -14.74 1.16
C PRO A 47 -4.64 -15.86 1.31
N ILE A 48 -5.68 -15.62 2.10
CA ILE A 48 -6.77 -16.58 2.31
C ILE A 48 -7.98 -16.14 1.49
N PHE A 49 -8.46 -17.04 0.62
CA PHE A 49 -9.72 -16.83 -0.07
C PHE A 49 -10.90 -17.20 0.84
N ASN A 50 -11.76 -16.22 1.16
CA ASN A 50 -12.92 -16.40 2.01
C ASN A 50 -14.06 -15.44 1.61
N ARG A 51 -15.17 -15.47 2.37
CA ARG A 51 -16.33 -14.59 2.12
C ARG A 51 -15.98 -13.11 2.21
N THR A 52 -15.04 -12.72 3.07
CA THR A 52 -14.55 -11.33 3.21
C THR A 52 -13.71 -10.95 2.01
N SER A 53 -12.76 -11.80 1.60
CA SER A 53 -11.88 -11.50 0.47
C SER A 53 -12.64 -11.43 -0.86
N SER A 54 -13.72 -12.21 -1.00
CA SER A 54 -14.63 -12.16 -2.15
C SER A 54 -15.29 -10.79 -2.34
N LYS A 55 -15.46 -9.99 -1.27
CA LYS A 55 -16.06 -8.65 -1.36
C LYS A 55 -15.15 -7.70 -2.12
N PHE A 56 -13.82 -7.80 -2.00
CA PHE A 56 -12.88 -6.92 -2.72
C PHE A 56 -13.08 -6.94 -4.24
N TYR A 57 -13.55 -8.06 -4.80
CA TYR A 57 -13.82 -8.19 -6.23
C TYR A 57 -15.21 -7.71 -6.67
N ARG A 58 -16.13 -7.51 -5.72
CA ARG A 58 -17.55 -7.17 -6.00
C ARG A 58 -17.92 -5.75 -5.58
N THR A 59 -17.06 -5.06 -4.83
CA THR A 59 -17.32 -3.71 -4.35
C THR A 59 -17.47 -2.75 -5.53
N ALA A 60 -18.64 -2.10 -5.64
CA ALA A 60 -18.86 -1.03 -6.59
C ALA A 60 -18.06 0.23 -6.17
N PRO A 61 -17.62 1.07 -7.12
CA PRO A 61 -16.97 2.34 -6.80
C PRO A 61 -17.87 3.18 -5.87
N ALA A 62 -17.37 3.51 -4.69
CA ALA A 62 -18.03 4.41 -3.76
C ALA A 62 -17.65 5.86 -4.06
N ALA A 63 -18.53 6.81 -3.71
CA ALA A 63 -18.18 8.22 -3.71
C ALA A 63 -17.03 8.48 -2.72
N ALA A 64 -16.22 9.50 -2.98
CA ALA A 64 -15.16 9.87 -2.06
C ALA A 64 -15.74 10.36 -0.72
N ASP A 65 -15.22 9.82 0.38
CA ASP A 65 -15.66 10.19 1.74
C ASP A 65 -15.20 11.60 2.16
N TRP A 66 -14.25 12.19 1.44
CA TRP A 66 -13.70 13.52 1.70
C TRP A 66 -14.06 14.49 0.57
N SER A 67 -14.25 15.77 0.92
CA SER A 67 -14.50 16.82 -0.06
C SER A 67 -13.31 16.98 -1.01
N GLY A 68 -13.57 16.90 -2.32
CA GLY A 68 -12.60 17.22 -3.35
C GLY A 68 -12.66 18.69 -3.76
N THR A 69 -11.56 19.19 -4.32
CA THR A 69 -11.55 20.49 -4.98
C THR A 69 -12.53 20.48 -6.16
N VAL A 70 -13.43 21.44 -6.22
CA VAL A 70 -14.29 21.62 -7.39
C VAL A 70 -13.42 22.08 -8.56
N PRO A 71 -13.44 21.39 -9.72
CA PRO A 71 -12.71 21.85 -10.89
C PRO A 71 -13.26 23.22 -11.29
N ASN A 72 -12.35 24.18 -11.46
CA ASN A 72 -12.67 25.56 -11.81
C ASN A 72 -13.24 25.58 -13.23
N VAL A 73 -14.56 25.50 -13.38
CA VAL A 73 -15.22 25.76 -14.66
C VAL A 73 -15.04 27.25 -14.89
N SER A 74 -14.07 27.61 -15.73
CA SER A 74 -13.96 28.96 -16.29
C SER A 74 -15.29 29.26 -16.96
N ARG A 75 -16.15 30.00 -16.27
CA ARG A 75 -17.27 30.71 -16.88
C ARG A 75 -16.64 31.69 -17.86
N ASN A 76 -16.51 31.27 -19.11
CA ASN A 76 -16.26 32.20 -20.19
C ASN A 76 -17.48 33.15 -20.25
N PRO A 77 -17.26 34.48 -20.35
CA PRO A 77 -18.33 35.47 -20.32
C PRO A 77 -19.35 35.29 -21.46
#